data_AF-A0A8X6LQ16-F1
#
_entry.id   AF-A0A8X6LQ16-F1
#
_cell.length_a   1.000
_cell.length_b   1.000
_cell.length_c   1.000
_cell.angle_alpha   90.00
_cell.angle_beta   90.00
_cell.angle_gamma   90.00
#
_symmetry.space_group_name_H-M   'P 1'
#
loop_
_entity.id
_entity.type
_entity.pdbx_description
1 polymer ?
#
loop_
_entity_poly.entity_id
_entity_poly.type
_entity_poly.pdbx_seq_one_letter_code
_entity_poly.pdbx_strand_id
1 'polypeptide(L)'
;MDLLSETAPCGPSSLFAEAEPKSVTTPSYPLQYPINMRCKWVVYRNSTESRSLSMVQITIKDLGINCSGDYVEVQKMRYGINQRRYYGSDFKGPVRLCGNVPVHDIFAVNSMSIYFHSDSINNSGRGFFFTYQEASCNRTYTESTAVLTNLAYPGRFNAVKDCAKNITIAQGKTISLYFSRLELYDPTQGCVNSYMKVYDGTNTSAPLLGTFCGFNEPDPVYSSGNSLHVVTRMHHSSGSYYFIYVTADKDQGCGGNVYAEEGHIYSPRYPQAYTSTDECVWHISVPGYHTIKVEFEGFAFNSSSGCESNFVELYDGTVGNVEERVVRYCGTDTPGTHLSTTNKMIIKMQTDSNNSGVGFKLRFTSNSYMPESSMRLIQKDTLSVSDYQYDTAYIYLN
;
A
#
# COMPACT_ATOMS: atom_id res chain seq x y z
N MET A 1 20.53 40.20 -27.62
CA MET A 1 20.77 38.94 -26.88
C MET A 1 19.42 38.45 -26.45
N ASP A 2 18.79 37.63 -27.29
CA ASP A 2 17.54 36.97 -26.93
C ASP A 2 17.86 35.93 -25.85
N LEU A 3 17.35 36.17 -24.65
CA LEU A 3 17.25 35.14 -23.63
C LEU A 3 16.23 34.14 -24.16
N LEU A 4 16.70 33.10 -24.86
CA LEU A 4 15.92 31.91 -25.14
C LEU A 4 15.38 31.43 -23.77
N SER A 5 14.06 31.42 -23.59
CA SER A 5 13.48 30.87 -22.38
C SER A 5 13.78 29.38 -22.36
N GLU A 6 14.83 28.97 -21.66
CA GLU A 6 15.09 27.56 -21.43
C GLU A 6 13.90 27.02 -20.63
N THR A 7 13.16 26.10 -21.25
CA THR A 7 12.10 25.37 -20.57
C THR A 7 12.75 24.57 -19.46
N ALA A 8 12.23 24.69 -18.23
CA ALA A 8 12.73 23.91 -17.11
C ALA A 8 12.75 22.41 -17.51
N PRO A 9 13.85 21.67 -17.25
CA PRO A 9 14.01 20.31 -17.73
C PRO A 9 12.91 19.36 -17.22
N CYS A 10 12.34 19.66 -16.05
CA CYS A 10 11.24 18.92 -15.44
C CYS A 10 9.84 19.26 -16.00
N GLY A 11 9.74 20.23 -16.92
CA GLY A 11 8.47 20.74 -17.42
C GLY A 11 7.70 21.59 -16.39
N PRO A 12 6.37 21.71 -16.54
CA PRO A 12 5.54 22.56 -15.67
C PRO A 12 5.43 21.97 -14.25
N SER A 13 5.61 22.81 -13.23
CA SER A 13 5.52 22.39 -11.83
C SER A 13 4.08 22.28 -11.31
N SER A 14 3.13 23.00 -11.90
CA SER A 14 1.73 23.02 -11.46
C SER A 14 0.86 22.28 -12.47
N LEU A 15 0.26 21.19 -12.01
CA LEU A 15 -0.54 20.28 -12.82
C LEU A 15 -1.98 20.28 -12.31
N PHE A 16 -2.96 20.32 -13.20
CA PHE A 16 -4.38 20.28 -12.83
C PHE A 16 -5.00 18.98 -13.29
N ALA A 17 -5.53 18.22 -12.33
CA ALA A 17 -6.16 16.93 -12.54
C ALA A 17 -7.50 17.08 -13.26
N GLU A 18 -7.65 16.40 -14.39
CA GLU A 18 -8.88 16.35 -15.19
C GLU A 18 -9.44 14.93 -15.22
N ALA A 19 -10.64 14.76 -15.77
CA ALA A 19 -11.27 13.44 -15.90
C ALA A 19 -10.41 12.46 -16.71
N GLU A 20 -9.81 12.94 -17.80
CA GLU A 20 -8.89 12.15 -18.62
C GLU A 20 -7.47 12.15 -18.02
N PRO A 21 -6.80 10.98 -17.95
CA PRO A 21 -5.44 10.89 -17.45
C PRO A 21 -4.44 11.63 -18.33
N LYS A 22 -3.67 12.50 -17.68
CA LYS A 22 -2.47 13.12 -18.25
C LYS A 22 -1.24 12.46 -17.69
N SER A 23 -0.11 12.59 -18.35
CA SER A 23 1.15 11.97 -17.92
C SER A 23 2.27 12.98 -17.77
N VAL A 24 3.18 12.70 -16.85
CA VAL A 24 4.46 13.39 -16.69
C VAL A 24 5.54 12.34 -16.66
N THR A 25 6.62 12.61 -17.37
CA THR A 25 7.80 11.77 -17.42
C THR A 25 8.96 12.46 -16.72
N THR A 26 9.89 11.68 -16.18
CA THR A 26 11.22 12.22 -15.86
C THR A 26 11.90 12.77 -17.11
N PRO A 27 12.82 13.73 -16.96
CA PRO A 27 13.63 14.20 -18.08
C PRO A 27 14.35 13.04 -18.77
N SER A 28 14.38 13.06 -20.10
CA SER A 28 14.96 12.04 -20.97
C SER A 28 14.29 10.66 -20.97
N TYR A 29 13.20 10.42 -20.24
CA TYR A 29 12.49 9.13 -20.29
C TYR A 29 12.11 8.73 -21.73
N PRO A 30 12.27 7.46 -22.15
CA PRO A 30 12.69 6.29 -21.36
C PRO A 30 14.21 6.05 -21.33
N LEU A 31 15.01 7.05 -21.71
CA LEU A 31 16.47 7.01 -21.59
C LEU A 31 16.91 7.37 -20.17
N GLN A 32 18.21 7.30 -19.96
CA GLN A 32 18.86 7.61 -18.69
C GLN A 32 18.53 9.03 -18.22
N TYR A 33 18.04 9.17 -16.98
CA TYR A 33 17.78 10.49 -16.40
C TYR A 33 19.09 11.17 -15.96
N PRO A 34 19.18 12.51 -15.99
CA PRO A 34 20.38 13.22 -15.56
C PRO A 34 20.69 13.05 -14.06
N ILE A 35 21.96 13.25 -13.71
CA ILE A 35 22.44 13.38 -12.32
C ILE A 35 22.08 14.74 -11.72
N ASN A 36 22.04 14.83 -10.39
CA ASN A 36 21.77 16.05 -9.60
C ASN A 36 20.43 16.71 -9.91
N MET A 37 19.43 15.93 -10.32
CA MET A 37 18.11 16.44 -10.63
C MET A 37 17.31 16.74 -9.36
N ARG A 38 16.56 17.84 -9.42
CA ARG A 38 15.58 18.26 -8.41
C ARG A 38 14.33 18.71 -9.12
N CYS A 39 13.41 17.78 -9.37
CA CYS A 39 12.11 18.10 -9.94
C CYS A 39 11.05 18.17 -8.86
N LYS A 40 10.12 19.12 -9.01
CA LYS A 40 8.92 19.24 -8.18
C LYS A 40 7.71 19.41 -9.07
N TRP A 41 6.76 18.52 -8.92
CA TRP A 41 5.42 18.63 -9.49
C TRP A 41 4.40 18.71 -8.37
N VAL A 42 3.39 19.55 -8.53
CA VAL A 42 2.24 19.64 -7.64
C VAL A 42 1.00 19.40 -8.47
N VAL A 43 0.30 18.31 -8.17
CA VAL A 43 -0.98 17.98 -8.80
C VAL A 43 -2.08 18.58 -7.95
N TYR A 44 -2.80 19.54 -8.50
CA TYR A 44 -3.97 20.18 -7.94
C TYR A 44 -5.25 19.59 -8.54
N ARG A 45 -6.32 19.56 -7.75
CA ARG A 45 -7.67 19.39 -8.29
C ARG A 45 -8.00 20.54 -9.25
N ASN A 46 -8.75 20.25 -10.30
CA ASN A 46 -9.23 21.26 -11.24
C ASN A 46 -10.60 21.80 -10.82
N SER A 47 -10.69 22.39 -9.62
CA SER A 47 -11.92 23.03 -9.14
C SER A 47 -11.63 24.25 -8.26
N THR A 48 -12.24 25.36 -8.64
CA THR A 48 -12.23 26.64 -7.92
C THR A 48 -13.26 26.69 -6.80
N GLU A 49 -14.20 25.74 -6.75
CA GLU A 49 -15.22 25.69 -5.72
C GLU A 49 -14.62 25.13 -4.42
N SER A 50 -14.54 25.97 -3.39
CA SER A 50 -14.00 25.58 -2.06
C SER A 50 -14.71 24.39 -1.44
N ARG A 51 -15.96 24.11 -1.82
CA ARG A 51 -16.77 22.96 -1.40
C ARG A 51 -16.68 21.73 -2.31
N SER A 52 -16.07 21.84 -3.49
CA SER A 52 -15.81 20.67 -4.33
C SER A 52 -15.00 19.66 -3.52
N LEU A 53 -15.41 18.41 -3.56
CA LEU A 53 -14.73 17.32 -2.88
C LEU A 53 -13.93 16.46 -3.86
N SER A 54 -13.60 17.01 -5.03
CA SER A 54 -12.75 16.37 -6.02
C SER A 54 -11.39 16.04 -5.41
N MET A 55 -10.99 14.79 -5.59
CA MET A 55 -9.72 14.26 -5.10
C MET A 55 -8.82 13.99 -6.29
N VAL A 56 -7.51 13.95 -6.04
CA VAL A 56 -6.51 13.71 -7.08
C VAL A 56 -5.93 12.32 -6.93
N GLN A 57 -5.72 11.65 -8.06
CA GLN A 57 -5.05 10.36 -8.15
C GLN A 57 -3.76 10.53 -8.93
N ILE A 58 -2.72 9.83 -8.49
CA ILE A 58 -1.57 9.50 -9.34
C ILE A 58 -1.37 7.99 -9.41
N THR A 59 -0.82 7.54 -10.53
CA THR A 59 -0.42 6.15 -10.77
C THR A 59 0.98 6.16 -11.40
N ILE A 60 1.95 5.52 -10.75
CA ILE A 60 3.31 5.37 -11.29
C ILE A 60 3.37 4.05 -12.05
N LYS A 61 3.52 4.10 -13.38
CA LYS A 61 3.38 2.90 -14.23
C LYS A 61 4.70 2.19 -14.53
N ASP A 62 5.80 2.93 -14.50
CA ASP A 62 7.12 2.40 -14.82
C ASP A 62 8.15 3.09 -13.94
N LEU A 63 8.43 2.51 -12.77
CA LEU A 63 9.43 3.03 -11.85
C LEU A 63 10.76 2.31 -12.16
N GLY A 64 11.73 3.04 -12.70
CA GLY A 64 13.04 2.52 -13.04
C GLY A 64 14.17 3.40 -12.50
N ILE A 65 14.10 3.72 -11.21
CA ILE A 65 15.05 4.57 -10.48
C ILE A 65 15.97 3.69 -9.64
N ASN A 66 17.25 4.02 -9.52
CA ASN A 66 18.17 3.28 -8.64
C ASN A 66 17.86 3.54 -7.15
N CYS A 67 17.96 2.53 -6.28
CA CYS A 67 17.81 2.68 -4.83
C CYS A 67 19.14 3.01 -4.12
N SER A 68 20.02 3.77 -4.78
CA SER A 68 21.37 4.11 -4.28
C SER A 68 21.58 5.63 -4.17
N GLY A 69 20.61 6.35 -3.61
CA GLY A 69 20.57 7.81 -3.46
C GLY A 69 19.46 8.49 -4.23
N ASP A 70 19.00 7.89 -5.34
CA ASP A 70 17.88 8.40 -6.11
C ASP A 70 16.54 7.96 -5.54
N TYR A 71 15.54 8.83 -5.62
CA TYR A 71 14.17 8.50 -5.22
C TYR A 71 13.14 9.43 -5.85
N VAL A 72 11.92 8.93 -5.95
CA VAL A 72 10.72 9.77 -6.05
C VAL A 72 9.99 9.77 -4.71
N GLU A 73 9.67 10.95 -4.20
CA GLU A 73 8.94 11.14 -2.96
C GLU A 73 7.56 11.72 -3.26
N VAL A 74 6.51 11.07 -2.75
CA VAL A 74 5.14 11.55 -2.88
C VAL A 74 4.65 12.03 -1.52
N GLN A 75 4.28 13.30 -1.47
CA GLN A 75 3.79 13.97 -0.28
C GLN A 75 2.35 14.43 -0.48
N LYS A 76 1.42 13.84 0.28
CA LYS A 76 0.03 14.30 0.32
C LYS A 76 -0.02 15.64 1.07
N MET A 77 -0.62 16.68 0.46
CA MET A 77 -0.72 17.98 1.12
C MET A 77 -1.80 17.94 2.20
N ARG A 78 -1.53 18.56 3.36
CA ARG A 78 -2.53 18.69 4.43
C ARG A 78 -3.62 19.67 4.03
N TYR A 79 -4.87 19.33 4.32
CA TYR A 79 -6.01 20.22 4.13
C TYR A 79 -5.99 21.36 5.16
N GLY A 80 -6.27 22.59 4.72
CA GLY A 80 -6.24 23.80 5.53
C GLY A 80 -7.27 23.86 6.69
N ILE A 81 -6.73 24.00 7.89
CA ILE A 81 -7.11 24.86 9.04
C ILE A 81 -8.45 24.72 9.80
N ASN A 82 -9.51 24.04 9.37
CA ASN A 82 -10.76 23.99 10.19
C ASN A 82 -11.34 22.61 10.52
N GLN A 83 -10.65 21.50 10.19
CA GLN A 83 -11.11 20.14 10.54
C GLN A 83 -10.21 19.43 11.56
N ARG A 84 -9.88 20.13 12.65
CA ARG A 84 -9.14 19.60 13.82
C ARG A 84 -9.74 18.33 14.46
N ARG A 85 -10.96 17.92 14.09
CA ARG A 85 -11.69 16.78 14.69
C ARG A 85 -11.60 15.44 13.93
N TYR A 86 -11.17 15.40 12.67
CA TYR A 86 -11.26 14.18 11.85
C TYR A 86 -9.92 13.57 11.43
N TYR A 87 -8.82 14.31 11.59
CA TYR A 87 -7.48 13.81 11.34
C TYR A 87 -6.85 13.50 12.70
N GLY A 88 -7.06 12.26 13.17
CA GLY A 88 -6.25 11.70 14.24
C GLY A 88 -4.79 11.62 13.80
N SER A 89 -3.93 11.24 14.75
CA SER A 89 -2.49 11.01 14.68
C SER A 89 -1.94 10.20 13.47
N ASP A 90 -2.77 9.75 12.55
CA ASP A 90 -2.46 8.82 11.46
C ASP A 90 -2.01 9.53 10.17
N PHE A 91 -1.40 10.72 10.22
CA PHE A 91 -0.79 11.26 9.00
C PHE A 91 0.44 10.40 8.65
N LYS A 92 0.28 9.48 7.69
CA LYS A 92 1.43 8.80 7.08
C LYS A 92 2.31 9.85 6.39
N GLY A 93 3.59 9.84 6.72
CA GLY A 93 4.60 10.73 6.16
C GLY A 93 4.73 10.57 4.63
N PRO A 94 5.63 11.35 4.01
CA PRO A 94 5.90 11.18 2.59
C PRO A 94 6.37 9.76 2.30
N VAL A 95 5.96 9.20 1.15
CA VAL A 95 6.38 7.88 0.70
C VAL A 95 7.52 8.05 -0.29
N ARG A 96 8.68 7.45 -0.01
CA ARG A 96 9.80 7.36 -0.96
C ARG A 96 9.75 6.06 -1.72
N LEU A 97 9.97 6.15 -3.03
CA LEU A 97 9.91 5.06 -3.97
C LEU A 97 11.19 5.05 -4.80
N CYS A 98 11.71 3.86 -5.07
CA CYS A 98 12.81 3.59 -5.99
C CYS A 98 12.75 2.12 -6.40
N GLY A 99 13.67 1.73 -7.28
CA GLY A 99 13.79 0.36 -7.76
C GLY A 99 12.85 0.11 -8.93
N ASN A 100 12.65 -1.17 -9.23
CA ASN A 100 11.73 -1.65 -10.24
C ASN A 100 10.59 -2.44 -9.57
N VAL A 101 9.80 -1.73 -8.77
CA VAL A 101 8.66 -2.30 -8.04
C VAL A 101 7.37 -1.63 -8.49
N PRO A 102 6.27 -2.39 -8.63
CA PRO A 102 4.96 -1.80 -8.91
C PRO A 102 4.58 -0.88 -7.75
N VAL A 103 3.87 0.20 -8.05
CA VAL A 103 3.41 1.17 -7.04
C VAL A 103 1.90 1.25 -7.13
N HIS A 104 1.22 1.17 -5.98
CA HIS A 104 -0.22 1.35 -5.93
C HIS A 104 -0.63 2.77 -6.22
N ASP A 105 -1.87 2.93 -6.67
CA ASP A 105 -2.45 4.25 -6.86
C ASP A 105 -2.41 5.07 -5.56
N ILE A 106 -1.97 6.32 -5.66
CA ILE A 106 -1.89 7.24 -4.52
C ILE A 106 -2.96 8.31 -4.67
N PHE A 107 -3.71 8.54 -3.59
CA PHE A 107 -4.78 9.54 -3.52
C PHE A 107 -4.47 10.64 -2.54
N ALA A 108 -4.91 11.86 -2.87
CA ALA A 108 -4.92 12.97 -1.94
C ALA A 108 -6.17 13.82 -2.08
N VAL A 109 -6.58 14.41 -0.95
CA VAL A 109 -7.59 15.46 -0.93
C VAL A 109 -6.95 16.74 -1.45
N ASN A 110 -7.56 17.36 -2.46
CA ASN A 110 -7.15 18.59 -3.14
C ASN A 110 -5.83 18.55 -3.92
N SER A 111 -4.72 18.15 -3.31
CA SER A 111 -3.42 18.22 -3.95
C SER A 111 -2.36 17.30 -3.34
N MET A 112 -1.36 16.96 -4.15
CA MET A 112 -0.16 16.26 -3.71
C MET A 112 1.09 16.80 -4.42
N SER A 113 2.22 16.74 -3.74
CA SER A 113 3.53 17.06 -4.30
C SER A 113 4.29 15.77 -4.64
N ILE A 114 4.94 15.77 -5.80
CA ILE A 114 5.83 14.72 -6.25
C ILE A 114 7.21 15.35 -6.41
N TYR A 115 8.19 14.82 -5.70
CA TYR A 115 9.58 15.26 -5.77
C TYR A 115 10.42 14.15 -6.39
N PHE A 116 11.21 14.48 -7.41
CA PHE A 116 12.20 13.56 -7.93
C PHE A 116 13.60 14.09 -7.64
N HIS A 117 14.38 13.25 -6.98
CA HIS A 117 15.74 13.52 -6.58
C HIS A 117 16.65 12.48 -7.23
N SER A 118 17.63 12.97 -7.99
CA SER A 118 18.78 12.14 -8.37
C SER A 118 20.08 12.67 -7.74
N ASP A 119 20.99 11.76 -7.45
CA ASP A 119 22.27 12.05 -6.83
C ASP A 119 23.34 12.43 -7.89
N SER A 120 24.59 12.59 -7.47
CA SER A 120 25.72 12.95 -8.35
C SER A 120 26.41 11.76 -9.03
N ILE A 121 25.98 10.53 -8.76
CA ILE A 121 26.63 9.29 -9.19
C ILE A 121 25.90 8.75 -10.44
N ASN A 122 26.58 7.93 -11.25
CA ASN A 122 26.09 7.47 -12.56
C ASN A 122 24.72 6.76 -12.47
N ASN A 123 23.65 7.47 -12.81
CA ASN A 123 22.28 7.01 -12.69
C ASN A 123 21.89 6.03 -13.78
N SER A 124 22.08 4.73 -13.64
CA SER A 124 21.78 3.76 -14.72
C SER A 124 20.28 3.53 -15.00
N GLY A 125 19.38 4.25 -14.33
CA GLY A 125 17.94 4.05 -14.44
C GLY A 125 17.30 4.77 -15.63
N ARG A 126 16.21 4.20 -16.15
CA ARG A 126 15.38 4.74 -17.23
C ARG A 126 14.41 5.85 -16.79
N GLY A 127 14.37 6.09 -15.49
CA GLY A 127 13.52 7.11 -14.86
C GLY A 127 12.13 6.57 -14.59
N PHE A 128 11.13 7.43 -14.62
CA PHE A 128 9.75 7.01 -14.44
C PHE A 128 8.77 7.91 -15.17
N PHE A 129 7.54 7.42 -15.29
CA PHE A 129 6.41 8.28 -15.59
C PHE A 129 5.24 7.96 -14.68
N PHE A 130 4.48 9.01 -14.38
CA PHE A 130 3.24 8.89 -13.65
C PHE A 130 2.10 9.53 -14.43
N THR A 131 0.92 8.94 -14.29
CA THR A 131 -0.32 9.56 -14.76
C THR A 131 -1.02 10.25 -13.59
N TYR A 132 -1.71 11.35 -13.88
CA TYR A 132 -2.50 12.08 -12.92
C TYR A 132 -3.87 12.43 -13.50
N GLN A 133 -4.90 12.35 -12.66
CA GLN A 133 -6.29 12.59 -13.03
C GLN A 133 -7.15 12.88 -11.80
N GLU A 134 -8.40 13.27 -12.04
CA GLU A 134 -9.43 13.28 -11.02
C GLU A 134 -9.68 11.86 -10.52
N ALA A 135 -9.67 11.70 -9.21
CA ALA A 135 -9.81 10.40 -8.57
C ALA A 135 -11.27 9.97 -8.57
N SER A 136 -11.50 8.74 -9.03
CA SER A 136 -12.76 8.03 -8.83
C SER A 136 -12.58 6.96 -7.76
N CYS A 137 -13.63 6.73 -6.95
CA CYS A 137 -13.64 5.58 -6.06
C CYS A 137 -14.17 4.31 -6.75
N ASN A 138 -14.77 4.44 -7.94
CA ASN A 138 -15.09 3.32 -8.80
C ASN A 138 -13.82 2.88 -9.54
N ARG A 139 -13.41 1.63 -9.36
CA ARG A 139 -12.11 1.14 -9.84
C ARG A 139 -12.18 -0.26 -10.41
N THR A 140 -11.26 -0.53 -11.32
CA THR A 140 -10.99 -1.86 -11.85
C THR A 140 -9.53 -2.19 -11.59
N TYR A 141 -9.26 -3.38 -11.07
CA TYR A 141 -7.94 -3.88 -10.76
C TYR A 141 -7.69 -5.17 -11.53
N THR A 142 -6.55 -5.23 -12.21
CA THR A 142 -6.12 -6.36 -13.03
C THR A 142 -4.75 -6.91 -12.62
N GLU A 143 -4.07 -6.22 -11.72
CA GLU A 143 -2.76 -6.61 -11.22
C GLU A 143 -2.84 -7.84 -10.31
N SER A 144 -1.71 -8.45 -10.00
CA SER A 144 -1.66 -9.61 -9.11
C SER A 144 -1.90 -9.26 -7.63
N THR A 145 -1.70 -7.99 -7.26
CA THR A 145 -1.95 -7.45 -5.92
C THR A 145 -2.26 -5.95 -6.00
N ALA A 146 -3.11 -5.45 -5.11
CA ALA A 146 -3.29 -4.02 -4.89
C ALA A 146 -3.60 -3.66 -3.45
N VAL A 147 -3.28 -2.42 -3.06
CA VAL A 147 -3.80 -1.76 -1.87
C VAL A 147 -5.10 -1.03 -2.22
N LEU A 148 -6.13 -1.20 -1.40
CA LEU A 148 -7.45 -0.61 -1.58
C LEU A 148 -7.80 0.23 -0.36
N THR A 149 -8.03 1.52 -0.61
CA THR A 149 -8.34 2.48 0.45
C THR A 149 -9.49 3.40 0.04
N ASN A 150 -10.06 4.12 1.01
CA ASN A 150 -10.85 5.30 0.69
C ASN A 150 -9.93 6.38 0.09
N LEU A 151 -10.51 7.29 -0.69
CA LEU A 151 -9.74 8.31 -1.42
C LEU A 151 -9.01 9.32 -0.51
N ALA A 152 -9.41 9.43 0.76
CA ALA A 152 -8.74 10.30 1.73
C ALA A 152 -7.83 9.54 2.70
N TYR A 153 -7.62 8.23 2.53
CA TYR A 153 -6.81 7.43 3.44
C TYR A 153 -5.40 8.06 3.62
N PRO A 154 -4.87 8.13 4.85
CA PRO A 154 -5.37 7.53 6.11
C PRO A 154 -6.51 8.30 6.82
N GLY A 155 -6.92 9.45 6.29
CA GLY A 155 -8.05 10.21 6.80
C GLY A 155 -9.37 9.44 6.73
N ARG A 156 -10.28 9.78 7.64
CA ARG A 156 -11.64 9.23 7.70
C ARG A 156 -12.60 9.90 6.73
N PHE A 157 -12.18 10.94 6.02
CA PHE A 157 -13.11 11.68 5.17
C PHE A 157 -13.47 10.87 3.92
N ASN A 158 -14.74 10.79 3.58
CA ASN A 158 -15.17 10.31 2.27
C ASN A 158 -16.18 11.27 1.65
N ALA A 159 -15.85 11.73 0.45
CA ALA A 159 -16.70 12.57 -0.37
C ALA A 159 -17.77 11.79 -1.14
N VAL A 160 -17.54 10.49 -1.35
CA VAL A 160 -18.35 9.66 -2.24
C VAL A 160 -19.12 8.63 -1.44
N LYS A 161 -20.45 8.62 -1.59
CA LYS A 161 -21.34 7.77 -0.79
C LYS A 161 -21.28 6.29 -1.19
N ASP A 162 -21.23 6.00 -2.49
CA ASP A 162 -21.23 4.64 -3.03
C ASP A 162 -20.04 4.43 -3.98
N CYS A 163 -19.29 3.34 -3.77
CA CYS A 163 -18.07 3.03 -4.50
C CYS A 163 -17.99 1.55 -4.85
N ALA A 164 -17.65 1.22 -6.09
CA ALA A 164 -17.48 -0.15 -6.57
C ALA A 164 -16.03 -0.44 -6.96
N LYS A 165 -15.49 -1.59 -6.56
CA LYS A 165 -14.17 -2.07 -7.00
C LYS A 165 -14.34 -3.42 -7.65
N ASN A 166 -13.96 -3.51 -8.92
CA ASN A 166 -13.93 -4.74 -9.70
C ASN A 166 -12.50 -5.26 -9.69
N ILE A 167 -12.27 -6.45 -9.15
CA ILE A 167 -10.96 -7.10 -9.14
C ILE A 167 -11.09 -8.29 -10.09
N THR A 168 -10.28 -8.34 -11.14
CA THR A 168 -10.27 -9.45 -12.09
C THR A 168 -8.83 -9.80 -12.45
N ILE A 169 -8.38 -10.95 -11.97
CA ILE A 169 -7.01 -11.45 -12.18
C ILE A 169 -6.99 -12.55 -13.25
N ALA A 170 -5.81 -13.12 -13.53
CA ALA A 170 -5.64 -14.21 -14.48
C ALA A 170 -6.56 -15.42 -14.19
N GLN A 171 -7.04 -16.10 -15.24
CA GLN A 171 -7.89 -17.28 -15.10
C GLN A 171 -7.18 -18.43 -14.37
N GLY A 172 -7.96 -19.27 -13.68
CA GLY A 172 -7.44 -20.41 -12.92
C GLY A 172 -6.76 -20.03 -11.60
N LYS A 173 -6.80 -18.75 -11.21
CA LYS A 173 -6.29 -18.24 -9.94
C LYS A 173 -7.43 -17.77 -9.04
N THR A 174 -7.15 -17.68 -7.74
CA THR A 174 -8.08 -17.14 -6.73
C THR A 174 -7.49 -15.91 -6.06
N ILE A 175 -8.35 -15.13 -5.40
CA ILE A 175 -8.03 -13.86 -4.77
C ILE A 175 -8.20 -14.02 -3.26
N SER A 176 -7.19 -13.61 -2.51
CA SER A 176 -7.25 -13.46 -1.06
C SER A 176 -7.34 -11.98 -0.72
N LEU A 177 -8.39 -11.59 0.00
CA LEU A 177 -8.63 -10.22 0.44
C LEU A 177 -8.34 -10.12 1.95
N TYR A 178 -7.34 -9.32 2.30
CA TYR A 178 -6.83 -9.20 3.67
C TYR A 178 -7.13 -7.80 4.22
N PHE A 179 -7.87 -7.75 5.32
CA PHE A 179 -8.22 -6.49 5.97
C PHE A 179 -7.10 -6.05 6.93
N SER A 180 -6.80 -4.75 6.95
CA SER A 180 -5.90 -4.15 7.96
C SER A 180 -6.50 -2.97 8.68
N ARG A 181 -7.56 -2.39 8.11
CA ARG A 181 -8.41 -1.40 8.76
C ARG A 181 -9.79 -1.42 8.11
N LEU A 182 -10.83 -1.46 8.95
CA LEU A 182 -12.18 -1.15 8.54
C LEU A 182 -12.84 -0.31 9.64
N GLU A 183 -13.10 0.95 9.32
CA GLU A 183 -13.82 1.88 10.18
C GLU A 183 -15.02 2.40 9.38
N LEU A 184 -16.14 1.71 9.49
CA LEU A 184 -17.40 2.04 8.82
C LEU A 184 -18.51 2.12 9.86
N TYR A 185 -18.72 3.32 10.42
CA TYR A 185 -19.80 3.51 11.39
C TYR A 185 -21.18 3.35 10.72
N ASP A 186 -21.96 2.43 11.25
CA ASP A 186 -23.38 2.24 10.93
C ASP A 186 -24.21 2.44 12.20
N PRO A 187 -25.15 3.41 12.26
CA PRO A 187 -25.99 3.61 13.44
C PRO A 187 -27.07 2.52 13.58
N THR A 188 -27.29 1.72 12.54
CA THR A 188 -28.24 0.61 12.54
C THR A 188 -27.58 -0.72 12.87
N GLN A 189 -28.35 -1.69 13.37
CA GLN A 189 -27.86 -3.06 13.48
C GLN A 189 -27.78 -3.70 12.09
N GLY A 190 -26.68 -4.43 11.81
CA GLY A 190 -26.56 -5.26 10.63
C GLY A 190 -26.01 -4.60 9.36
N CYS A 191 -25.31 -3.46 9.46
CA CYS A 191 -24.64 -2.81 8.33
C CYS A 191 -25.61 -2.41 7.20
N VAL A 192 -26.70 -1.72 7.54
CA VAL A 192 -27.78 -1.38 6.58
C VAL A 192 -27.44 -0.10 5.82
N ASN A 193 -26.98 0.94 6.52
CA ASN A 193 -26.72 2.25 5.91
C ASN A 193 -25.27 2.42 5.51
N SER A 194 -24.32 1.92 6.31
CA SER A 194 -22.89 1.88 5.99
C SER A 194 -22.41 0.44 5.94
N TYR A 195 -21.82 0.03 4.82
CA TYR A 195 -21.32 -1.33 4.64
C TYR A 195 -20.20 -1.43 3.60
N MET A 196 -19.47 -2.53 3.70
CA MET A 196 -18.68 -3.10 2.62
C MET A 196 -19.20 -4.50 2.32
N LYS A 197 -19.63 -4.73 1.09
CA LYS A 197 -20.08 -6.03 0.59
C LYS A 197 -19.06 -6.57 -0.39
N VAL A 198 -18.70 -7.84 -0.24
CA VAL A 198 -17.77 -8.54 -1.13
C VAL A 198 -18.52 -9.67 -1.81
N TYR A 199 -18.55 -9.66 -3.13
CA TYR A 199 -19.23 -10.65 -3.97
C TYR A 199 -18.21 -11.48 -4.75
N ASP A 200 -18.45 -12.79 -4.84
CA ASP A 200 -17.59 -13.78 -5.51
C ASP A 200 -17.86 -13.83 -7.02
N GLY A 201 -17.52 -12.75 -7.71
CA GLY A 201 -17.74 -12.59 -9.14
C GLY A 201 -17.56 -11.16 -9.60
N THR A 202 -18.14 -10.82 -10.75
CA THR A 202 -17.92 -9.51 -11.41
C THR A 202 -18.96 -8.45 -11.08
N ASN A 203 -20.04 -8.80 -10.37
CA ASN A 203 -21.14 -7.91 -10.06
C ASN A 203 -21.94 -8.36 -8.83
N THR A 204 -22.98 -7.60 -8.48
CA THR A 204 -23.82 -7.83 -7.29
C THR A 204 -24.79 -9.02 -7.38
N SER A 205 -24.91 -9.66 -8.54
CA SER A 205 -25.71 -10.90 -8.70
C SER A 205 -24.91 -12.15 -8.34
N ALA A 206 -23.58 -12.04 -8.16
CA ALA A 206 -22.73 -13.12 -7.72
C ALA A 206 -22.95 -13.48 -6.24
N PRO A 207 -22.49 -14.65 -5.76
CA PRO A 207 -22.60 -15.03 -4.36
C PRO A 207 -21.99 -13.99 -3.42
N LEU A 208 -22.71 -13.60 -2.37
CA LEU A 208 -22.21 -12.65 -1.36
C LEU A 208 -21.32 -13.40 -0.36
N LEU A 209 -20.03 -13.02 -0.28
CA LEU A 209 -19.07 -13.60 0.66
C LEU A 209 -19.16 -12.97 2.04
N GLY A 210 -19.54 -11.70 2.14
CA GLY A 210 -19.67 -11.03 3.43
C GLY A 210 -20.19 -9.60 3.34
N THR A 211 -20.76 -9.14 4.45
CA THR A 211 -21.13 -7.74 4.69
C THR A 211 -20.43 -7.26 5.95
N PHE A 212 -19.66 -6.18 5.83
CA PHE A 212 -18.76 -5.70 6.87
C PHE A 212 -19.05 -4.24 7.22
N CYS A 213 -19.08 -3.93 8.50
CA CYS A 213 -19.12 -2.57 9.04
C CYS A 213 -18.60 -2.57 10.49
N GLY A 214 -18.59 -1.41 11.14
CA GLY A 214 -18.07 -1.22 12.49
C GLY A 214 -16.60 -0.84 12.50
N PHE A 215 -15.93 -1.15 13.61
CA PHE A 215 -14.51 -0.81 13.87
C PHE A 215 -13.65 -2.05 14.13
N ASN A 216 -14.26 -3.24 14.09
CA ASN A 216 -13.53 -4.49 14.21
C ASN A 216 -12.94 -4.83 12.85
N GLU A 217 -11.67 -5.20 12.83
CA GLU A 217 -11.05 -5.73 11.64
C GLU A 217 -11.72 -7.06 11.24
N PRO A 218 -12.24 -7.19 10.00
CA PRO A 218 -12.81 -8.45 9.54
C PRO A 218 -11.78 -9.54 9.31
N ASP A 219 -12.24 -10.79 9.36
CA ASP A 219 -11.50 -11.94 8.88
C ASP A 219 -11.24 -11.85 7.36
N PRO A 220 -10.19 -12.52 6.84
CA PRO A 220 -9.88 -12.52 5.42
C PRO A 220 -10.99 -13.15 4.59
N VAL A 221 -11.18 -12.64 3.37
CA VAL A 221 -12.15 -13.18 2.40
C VAL A 221 -11.40 -13.85 1.26
N TYR A 222 -11.86 -15.02 0.85
CA TYR A 222 -11.26 -15.78 -0.24
C TYR A 222 -12.28 -16.02 -1.35
N SER A 223 -11.92 -15.71 -2.60
CA SER A 223 -12.78 -15.95 -3.77
C SER A 223 -12.71 -17.39 -4.25
N SER A 224 -13.78 -17.91 -4.85
CA SER A 224 -13.75 -19.23 -5.50
C SER A 224 -13.16 -19.19 -6.92
N GLY A 225 -13.09 -17.99 -7.52
CA GLY A 225 -12.54 -17.78 -8.86
C GLY A 225 -11.65 -16.55 -8.96
N ASN A 226 -11.43 -16.09 -10.19
CA ASN A 226 -10.49 -15.01 -10.50
C ASN A 226 -11.12 -13.60 -10.42
N SER A 227 -12.28 -13.44 -9.78
CA SER A 227 -12.97 -12.16 -9.71
C SER A 227 -13.64 -11.90 -8.37
N LEU A 228 -13.52 -10.66 -7.90
CA LEU A 228 -14.27 -10.13 -6.76
C LEU A 228 -14.91 -8.80 -7.14
N HIS A 229 -16.12 -8.58 -6.67
CA HIS A 229 -16.81 -7.30 -6.76
C HIS A 229 -17.05 -6.75 -5.36
N VAL A 230 -16.41 -5.62 -5.04
CA VAL A 230 -16.48 -5.00 -3.71
C VAL A 230 -17.28 -3.71 -3.79
N VAL A 231 -18.41 -3.67 -3.09
CA VAL A 231 -19.28 -2.48 -2.99
C VAL A 231 -19.12 -1.88 -1.62
N THR A 232 -18.82 -0.59 -1.55
CA THR A 232 -18.78 0.17 -0.31
C THR A 232 -19.84 1.26 -0.35
N ARG A 233 -20.70 1.30 0.67
CA ARG A 233 -21.61 2.40 0.92
C ARG A 233 -21.25 3.04 2.26
N MET A 234 -21.14 4.36 2.26
CA MET A 234 -20.92 5.16 3.47
C MET A 234 -22.03 6.19 3.59
N HIS A 235 -22.95 5.97 4.52
CA HIS A 235 -24.05 6.91 4.77
C HIS A 235 -23.54 8.26 5.31
N HIS A 236 -22.49 8.21 6.12
CA HIS A 236 -21.80 9.40 6.64
C HIS A 236 -20.48 9.63 5.89
N SER A 237 -20.02 10.87 5.84
CA SER A 237 -18.74 11.26 5.23
C SER A 237 -17.50 10.90 6.08
N SER A 238 -17.67 10.00 7.06
CA SER A 238 -16.62 9.56 7.98
C SER A 238 -16.49 8.03 7.96
N GLY A 239 -15.48 7.53 7.25
CA GLY A 239 -15.02 6.15 7.29
C GLY A 239 -13.61 6.02 6.72
N SER A 240 -12.86 5.04 7.22
CA SER A 240 -11.50 4.74 6.75
C SER A 240 -11.38 3.25 6.53
N TYR A 241 -10.77 2.85 5.43
CA TYR A 241 -10.46 1.44 5.20
C TYR A 241 -9.12 1.29 4.51
N TYR A 242 -8.45 0.19 4.84
CA TYR A 242 -7.22 -0.26 4.22
C TYR A 242 -7.26 -1.78 4.19
N PHE A 243 -7.22 -2.33 2.99
CA PHE A 243 -7.13 -3.76 2.77
C PHE A 243 -6.33 -4.01 1.51
N ILE A 244 -5.75 -5.19 1.41
CA ILE A 244 -4.99 -5.62 0.24
C ILE A 244 -5.68 -6.82 -0.39
N TYR A 245 -5.58 -6.95 -1.70
CA TYR A 245 -5.82 -8.25 -2.34
C TYR A 245 -4.51 -8.85 -2.85
N VAL A 246 -4.46 -10.17 -2.86
CA VAL A 246 -3.33 -10.97 -3.29
C VAL A 246 -3.84 -12.11 -4.15
N THR A 247 -3.24 -12.30 -5.32
CA THR A 247 -3.46 -13.48 -6.15
C THR A 247 -2.80 -14.67 -5.48
N ALA A 248 -3.57 -15.70 -5.15
CA ALA A 248 -3.02 -16.93 -4.58
C ALA A 248 -2.21 -17.70 -5.64
N ASP A 249 -1.03 -18.19 -5.25
CA ASP A 249 -0.15 -18.92 -6.17
C ASP A 249 -0.62 -20.36 -6.40
N LYS A 250 -1.21 -20.97 -5.37
CA LYS A 250 -1.73 -22.34 -5.37
C LYS A 250 -3.23 -22.34 -5.03
N ASP A 251 -3.62 -23.12 -4.03
CA ASP A 251 -4.99 -23.21 -3.54
C ASP A 251 -5.49 -21.88 -2.97
N GLN A 252 -6.80 -21.80 -2.78
CA GLN A 252 -7.47 -20.66 -2.19
C GLN A 252 -6.79 -20.21 -0.88
N GLY A 253 -6.29 -18.97 -0.85
CA GLY A 253 -5.60 -18.41 0.32
C GLY A 253 -4.10 -18.66 0.42
N CYS A 254 -3.50 -19.44 -0.49
CA CYS A 254 -2.13 -19.90 -0.37
C CYS A 254 -1.14 -19.05 -1.18
N GLY A 255 -0.30 -18.31 -0.46
CA GLY A 255 0.84 -17.58 -1.02
C GLY A 255 0.47 -16.35 -1.84
N GLY A 256 1.43 -15.89 -2.65
CA GLY A 256 1.28 -14.76 -3.56
C GLY A 256 2.28 -13.64 -3.32
N ASN A 257 2.34 -12.72 -4.27
CA ASN A 257 3.16 -11.51 -4.17
C ASN A 257 2.37 -10.41 -3.45
N VAL A 258 2.98 -9.83 -2.42
CA VAL A 258 2.41 -8.72 -1.66
C VAL A 258 3.28 -7.50 -1.86
N TYR A 259 2.69 -6.43 -2.38
CA TYR A 259 3.30 -5.10 -2.34
C TYR A 259 2.39 -4.20 -1.51
N ALA A 260 2.86 -3.62 -0.41
CA ALA A 260 2.10 -2.67 0.40
C ALA A 260 2.99 -2.07 1.50
N GLU A 261 2.67 -0.89 2.01
CA GLU A 261 3.38 -0.27 3.13
C GLU A 261 3.00 -0.86 4.49
N GLU A 262 1.84 -1.50 4.57
CA GLU A 262 1.38 -2.27 5.72
C GLU A 262 0.37 -3.31 5.25
N GLY A 263 0.12 -4.31 6.07
CA GLY A 263 -0.93 -5.28 5.81
C GLY A 263 -1.01 -6.40 6.83
N HIS A 264 -1.99 -7.27 6.63
CA HIS A 264 -2.06 -8.58 7.29
C HIS A 264 -1.89 -9.70 6.26
N ILE A 265 -1.30 -10.80 6.71
CA ILE A 265 -1.24 -12.08 5.99
C ILE A 265 -1.78 -13.13 6.95
N TYR A 266 -2.55 -14.06 6.39
CA TYR A 266 -3.22 -15.10 7.14
C TYR A 266 -2.87 -16.45 6.55
N SER A 267 -2.81 -17.47 7.40
CA SER A 267 -2.81 -18.86 6.92
C SER A 267 -4.11 -19.14 6.14
N PRO A 268 -4.07 -20.06 5.14
CA PRO A 268 -5.26 -20.44 4.40
C PRO A 268 -6.41 -20.84 5.34
N ARG A 269 -7.62 -20.32 5.05
CA ARG A 269 -8.87 -20.53 5.81
C ARG A 269 -8.96 -19.89 7.21
N TYR A 270 -7.96 -19.12 7.65
CA TYR A 270 -8.04 -18.38 8.92
C TYR A 270 -9.39 -17.62 9.04
N PRO A 271 -10.08 -17.64 10.19
CA PRO A 271 -9.67 -18.19 11.49
C PRO A 271 -10.01 -19.67 11.69
N GLN A 272 -10.47 -20.37 10.66
CA GLN A 272 -10.68 -21.81 10.73
C GLN A 272 -9.35 -22.56 10.75
N ALA A 273 -9.40 -23.85 11.11
CA ALA A 273 -8.22 -24.68 11.10
C ALA A 273 -7.59 -24.73 9.70
N TYR A 274 -6.27 -24.56 9.66
CA TYR A 274 -5.53 -24.66 8.42
C TYR A 274 -5.60 -26.10 7.87
N THR A 275 -5.58 -26.23 6.55
CA THR A 275 -5.56 -27.52 5.88
C THR A 275 -4.16 -27.91 5.42
N SER A 276 -4.02 -29.16 4.97
CA SER A 276 -2.81 -29.64 4.31
C SER A 276 -2.54 -28.74 3.11
N THR A 277 -1.48 -27.95 3.21
CA THR A 277 -0.94 -27.13 2.14
C THR A 277 0.54 -27.45 2.11
N ASP A 278 0.95 -28.30 1.17
CA ASP A 278 2.32 -28.83 1.10
C ASP A 278 3.37 -27.70 1.18
N GLU A 279 3.05 -26.52 0.66
CA GLU A 279 3.82 -25.29 0.88
C GLU A 279 3.05 -24.04 0.40
N CYS A 280 2.97 -22.98 1.21
CA CYS A 280 2.52 -21.64 0.82
C CYS A 280 3.63 -20.62 1.04
N VAL A 281 3.88 -19.77 0.05
CA VAL A 281 4.95 -18.76 0.11
C VAL A 281 4.38 -17.38 -0.22
N TRP A 282 4.55 -16.43 0.69
CA TRP A 282 4.22 -15.03 0.48
C TRP A 282 5.49 -14.21 0.32
N HIS A 283 5.60 -13.49 -0.79
CA HIS A 283 6.71 -12.58 -1.06
C HIS A 283 6.27 -11.16 -0.73
N ILE A 284 6.66 -10.66 0.45
CA ILE A 284 6.33 -9.31 0.91
C ILE A 284 7.39 -8.35 0.38
N SER A 285 6.94 -7.27 -0.26
CA SER A 285 7.78 -6.14 -0.66
C SER A 285 7.12 -4.83 -0.20
N VAL A 286 7.90 -3.97 0.42
CA VAL A 286 7.53 -2.58 0.73
C VAL A 286 8.27 -1.63 -0.23
N PRO A 287 7.89 -0.34 -0.32
CA PRO A 287 8.68 0.63 -1.05
C PRO A 287 10.18 0.59 -0.74
N GLY A 288 11.02 0.88 -1.74
CA GLY A 288 12.47 0.98 -1.52
C GLY A 288 12.85 2.00 -0.45
N TYR A 289 14.03 1.84 0.17
CA TYR A 289 14.50 2.56 1.37
C TYR A 289 13.72 2.32 2.67
N HIS A 290 12.83 1.33 2.68
CA HIS A 290 12.13 0.89 3.88
C HIS A 290 12.55 -0.53 4.23
N THR A 291 12.46 -0.87 5.51
CA THR A 291 12.52 -2.25 5.99
C THR A 291 11.14 -2.72 6.38
N ILE A 292 10.96 -4.02 6.51
CA ILE A 292 9.73 -4.68 6.92
C ILE A 292 9.86 -5.06 8.39
N LYS A 293 8.89 -4.65 9.20
CA LYS A 293 8.66 -5.19 10.53
C LYS A 293 7.52 -6.20 10.46
N VAL A 294 7.71 -7.36 11.08
CA VAL A 294 6.72 -8.45 11.15
C VAL A 294 6.39 -8.77 12.60
N GLU A 295 5.10 -8.89 12.89
CA GLU A 295 4.55 -9.23 14.20
C GLU A 295 3.42 -10.25 14.05
N PHE A 296 3.42 -11.31 14.87
CA PHE A 296 2.33 -12.29 14.88
C PHE A 296 1.27 -11.87 15.90
N GLU A 297 0.02 -11.74 15.45
CA GLU A 297 -1.14 -11.42 16.29
C GLU A 297 -1.95 -12.67 16.64
N GLY A 298 -1.78 -13.75 15.86
CA GLY A 298 -2.33 -15.07 16.15
C GLY A 298 -1.37 -16.13 15.64
N PHE A 299 -1.13 -17.18 16.42
CA PHE A 299 -0.24 -18.28 16.05
C PHE A 299 -0.59 -19.56 16.80
N ALA A 300 -0.95 -20.62 16.08
CA ALA A 300 -1.21 -21.94 16.63
C ALA A 300 -1.04 -23.02 15.56
N PHE A 301 0.03 -23.80 15.69
CA PHE A 301 0.36 -24.95 14.84
C PHE A 301 0.58 -26.19 15.70
N ASN A 302 0.01 -27.33 15.30
CA ASN A 302 0.30 -28.60 15.94
C ASN A 302 1.52 -29.28 15.33
N SER A 303 2.69 -28.89 15.80
CA SER A 303 3.93 -29.64 15.57
C SER A 303 4.64 -29.86 16.90
N SER A 304 5.33 -30.99 17.01
CA SER A 304 6.11 -31.35 18.19
C SER A 304 7.50 -30.67 18.18
N SER A 305 8.31 -30.98 19.19
CA SER A 305 9.68 -30.48 19.32
C SER A 305 10.50 -30.73 18.05
N GLY A 306 10.91 -29.64 17.37
CA GLY A 306 11.68 -29.69 16.12
C GLY A 306 11.02 -28.96 14.94
N CYS A 307 9.71 -28.69 15.01
CA CYS A 307 8.98 -27.98 13.94
C CYS A 307 9.22 -28.59 12.55
N GLU A 308 9.08 -29.91 12.43
CA GLU A 308 9.41 -30.62 11.18
C GLU A 308 8.22 -30.72 10.21
N SER A 309 6.98 -30.72 10.73
CA SER A 309 5.78 -30.96 9.93
C SER A 309 4.96 -29.70 9.62
N ASN A 310 4.60 -28.96 10.67
CA ASN A 310 3.66 -27.84 10.62
C ASN A 310 4.37 -26.61 11.15
N PHE A 311 4.82 -25.72 10.26
CA PHE A 311 5.65 -24.60 10.64
C PHE A 311 5.48 -23.37 9.74
N VAL A 312 5.98 -22.25 10.25
CA VAL A 312 6.18 -21.00 9.51
C VAL A 312 7.66 -20.60 9.59
N GLU A 313 8.26 -20.28 8.45
CA GLU A 313 9.62 -19.78 8.32
C GLU A 313 9.61 -18.34 7.78
N LEU A 314 10.56 -17.54 8.28
CA LEU A 314 10.82 -16.20 7.81
C LEU A 314 12.21 -16.16 7.18
N TYR A 315 12.31 -15.50 6.03
CA TYR A 315 13.56 -15.26 5.32
C TYR A 315 13.72 -13.77 5.05
N ASP A 316 14.91 -13.25 5.31
CA ASP A 316 15.27 -11.87 5.01
C ASP A 316 15.88 -11.81 3.61
N GLY A 317 15.35 -10.97 2.71
CA GLY A 317 15.98 -10.73 1.40
C GLY A 317 15.20 -11.12 0.12
N THR A 318 15.85 -10.83 -1.01
CA THR A 318 15.32 -10.98 -2.38
C THR A 318 15.53 -12.38 -2.94
N VAL A 319 14.44 -13.09 -3.21
CA VAL A 319 14.26 -14.25 -4.12
C VAL A 319 15.55 -14.87 -4.68
N GLY A 320 15.90 -16.07 -4.20
CA GLY A 320 16.90 -16.93 -4.83
C GLY A 320 17.62 -17.88 -3.86
N ASN A 321 17.93 -17.40 -2.65
CA ASN A 321 18.59 -18.20 -1.64
C ASN A 321 17.71 -18.36 -0.40
N VAL A 322 17.11 -19.54 -0.27
CA VAL A 322 16.48 -20.08 0.95
C VAL A 322 17.54 -20.28 2.07
N GLU A 323 18.79 -19.83 1.87
CA GLU A 323 19.91 -20.03 2.79
C GLU A 323 19.94 -19.02 3.95
N GLU A 324 19.21 -17.89 3.87
CA GLU A 324 19.07 -16.92 4.97
C GLU A 324 17.74 -17.10 5.74
N ARG A 325 17.44 -18.33 6.14
CA ARG A 325 16.33 -18.59 7.08
C ARG A 325 16.64 -17.90 8.40
N VAL A 326 15.89 -16.86 8.73
CA VAL A 326 16.01 -16.12 9.99
C VAL A 326 15.53 -17.01 11.13
N VAL A 327 14.36 -17.63 10.97
CA VAL A 327 13.73 -18.40 12.04
C VAL A 327 12.68 -19.37 11.48
N ARG A 328 12.39 -20.41 12.27
CA ARG A 328 11.27 -21.32 12.08
C ARG A 328 10.43 -21.37 13.37
N TYR A 329 9.11 -21.27 13.23
CA TYR A 329 8.15 -21.33 14.33
C TYR A 329 7.15 -22.47 14.14
N CYS A 330 6.75 -23.09 15.25
CA CYS A 330 5.63 -24.01 15.37
C CYS A 330 5.10 -23.99 16.82
N GLY A 331 4.06 -24.77 17.13
CA GLY A 331 3.46 -24.78 18.46
C GLY A 331 2.47 -23.64 18.66
N THR A 332 2.26 -23.27 19.92
CA THR A 332 1.27 -22.25 20.33
C THR A 332 1.89 -21.02 20.98
N ASP A 333 3.22 -21.00 21.12
CA ASP A 333 3.92 -19.84 21.66
C ASP A 333 3.90 -18.71 20.64
N THR A 334 3.65 -17.49 21.11
CA THR A 334 3.62 -16.31 20.25
C THR A 334 5.03 -16.04 19.70
N PRO A 335 5.23 -16.05 18.38
CA PRO A 335 6.51 -15.71 17.78
C PRO A 335 6.97 -14.28 18.12
N GLY A 336 8.28 -14.07 18.13
CA GLY A 336 8.88 -12.75 18.35
C GLY A 336 8.68 -11.80 17.16
N THR A 337 8.92 -10.51 17.39
CA THR A 337 8.97 -9.48 16.34
C THR A 337 10.24 -9.62 15.50
N HIS A 338 10.12 -9.48 14.18
CA HIS A 338 11.25 -9.53 13.24
C HIS A 338 11.37 -8.25 12.43
N LEU A 339 12.61 -7.88 12.12
CA LEU A 339 12.96 -6.75 11.27
C LEU A 339 13.80 -7.27 10.10
N SER A 340 13.40 -6.96 8.87
CA SER A 340 14.22 -7.26 7.69
C SER A 340 15.37 -6.26 7.54
N THR A 341 16.42 -6.68 6.86
CA THR A 341 17.54 -5.83 6.42
C THR A 341 17.27 -5.17 5.07
N THR A 342 16.29 -5.66 4.31
CA THR A 342 15.92 -5.10 3.00
C THR A 342 14.45 -4.70 2.95
N ASN A 343 13.98 -4.16 1.83
CA ASN A 343 12.57 -3.90 1.59
C ASN A 343 11.77 -5.15 1.20
N LYS A 344 12.34 -6.35 1.34
CA LYS A 344 11.69 -7.63 1.03
C LYS A 344 11.85 -8.65 2.14
N MET A 345 10.84 -9.48 2.31
CA MET A 345 10.80 -10.58 3.27
C MET A 345 9.92 -11.69 2.71
N ILE A 346 10.30 -12.95 2.96
CA ILE A 346 9.53 -14.11 2.52
C ILE A 346 8.98 -14.82 3.75
N ILE A 347 7.67 -15.12 3.71
CA ILE A 347 7.00 -15.96 4.70
C ILE A 347 6.68 -17.28 4.01
N LYS A 348 7.19 -18.38 4.55
CA LYS A 348 6.89 -19.74 4.08
C LYS A 348 6.12 -20.48 5.15
N MET A 349 4.95 -21.02 4.80
CA MET A 349 4.21 -21.97 5.62
C MET A 349 4.27 -23.34 4.97
N GLN A 350 4.50 -24.37 5.78
CA GLN A 350 4.46 -25.76 5.33
C GLN A 350 3.67 -26.56 6.35
N THR A 351 2.73 -27.36 5.87
CA THR A 351 1.86 -28.18 6.72
C THR A 351 1.69 -29.58 6.17
N ASP A 352 1.35 -30.53 7.06
CA ASP A 352 1.03 -31.91 6.73
C ASP A 352 -0.50 -32.15 6.75
N SER A 353 -0.92 -33.41 6.71
CA SER A 353 -2.33 -33.79 6.71
C SER A 353 -2.99 -33.80 8.10
N ASN A 354 -2.21 -33.75 9.18
CA ASN A 354 -2.70 -33.91 10.55
C ASN A 354 -2.71 -32.54 11.25
N ASN A 355 -3.67 -31.69 10.91
CA ASN A 355 -3.69 -30.31 11.35
C ASN A 355 -4.69 -30.04 12.48
N SER A 356 -4.22 -29.37 13.52
CA SER A 356 -5.04 -28.81 14.59
C SER A 356 -4.44 -27.45 15.01
N GLY A 357 -5.29 -26.44 15.15
CA GLY A 357 -4.86 -25.05 15.37
C GLY A 357 -5.39 -24.12 14.27
N VAL A 358 -5.42 -22.82 14.59
CA VAL A 358 -6.00 -21.79 13.70
C VAL A 358 -4.99 -21.21 12.71
N GLY A 359 -3.73 -21.67 12.75
CA GLY A 359 -2.66 -21.22 11.86
C GLY A 359 -2.08 -19.89 12.34
N PHE A 360 -1.90 -18.92 11.44
CA PHE A 360 -1.36 -17.61 11.81
C PHE A 360 -2.15 -16.42 11.28
N LYS A 361 -2.07 -15.33 12.04
CA LYS A 361 -2.35 -13.97 11.62
C LYS A 361 -1.09 -13.15 11.85
N LEU A 362 -0.51 -12.63 10.78
CA LEU A 362 0.72 -11.87 10.78
C LEU A 362 0.45 -10.46 10.29
N ARG A 363 0.93 -9.46 11.02
CA ARG A 363 0.95 -8.07 10.61
C ARG A 363 2.33 -7.70 10.12
N PHE A 364 2.40 -6.99 8.99
CA PHE A 364 3.62 -6.36 8.53
C PHE A 364 3.45 -4.85 8.37
N THR A 365 4.51 -4.11 8.65
CA THR A 365 4.58 -2.66 8.45
C THR A 365 5.93 -2.26 7.89
N SER A 366 5.93 -1.33 6.94
CA SER A 366 7.13 -0.63 6.52
C SER A 366 7.59 0.29 7.64
N ASN A 367 8.87 0.19 8.00
CA ASN A 367 9.48 1.17 8.90
C ASN A 367 9.92 2.38 8.07
N SER A 368 9.68 3.58 8.60
CA SER A 368 10.21 4.81 8.02
C SER A 368 11.72 4.88 8.22
N TYR A 369 12.44 4.98 7.09
CA TYR A 369 13.83 5.40 6.93
C TYR A 369 14.95 4.40 7.26
N MET A 370 15.62 3.91 6.21
CA MET A 370 17.09 3.76 6.25
C MET A 370 17.71 5.12 5.94
N PRO A 371 18.39 5.79 6.88
CA PRO A 371 19.26 6.90 6.50
C PRO A 371 20.38 6.35 5.63
N GLU A 372 20.56 6.93 4.45
CA GLU A 372 21.85 6.80 3.78
C GLU A 372 22.96 7.14 4.77
N SER A 373 24.06 6.39 4.73
CA SER A 373 25.28 6.74 5.43
C SER A 373 25.83 8.14 5.06
N SER A 374 25.40 8.72 3.93
CA SER A 374 25.66 10.12 3.51
C SER A 374 24.69 11.15 4.09
N MET A 375 23.50 10.78 4.55
CA MET A 375 22.49 11.74 5.00
C MET A 375 22.58 11.97 6.51
N ARG A 376 23.21 13.09 6.92
CA ARG A 376 23.07 13.61 8.29
C ARG A 376 21.75 14.36 8.44
N LEU A 377 21.00 14.02 9.49
CA LEU A 377 19.83 14.79 9.93
C LEU A 377 20.34 16.06 10.62
N ILE A 378 20.37 17.21 9.92
CA ILE A 378 20.97 18.44 10.48
C ILE A 378 19.93 19.32 11.19
N GLN A 379 18.67 19.32 10.75
CA GLN A 379 17.66 20.22 11.34
C GLN A 379 16.24 19.69 11.24
N LYS A 380 15.62 19.48 12.40
CA LYS A 380 14.16 19.37 12.53
C LYS A 380 13.64 20.79 12.70
N ASP A 381 13.33 21.47 11.60
CA ASP A 381 12.72 22.80 11.71
C ASP A 381 11.28 22.66 12.18
N THR A 382 11.08 22.84 13.48
CA THR A 382 9.79 23.30 14.00
C THR A 382 9.68 24.77 13.64
N LEU A 383 9.13 25.07 12.46
CA LEU A 383 8.67 26.42 12.15
C LEU A 383 7.57 26.78 13.17
N SER A 384 7.95 27.52 14.21
CA SER A 384 7.00 28.16 15.11
C SER A 384 6.39 29.38 14.40
N VAL A 385 5.47 29.12 13.48
CA VAL A 385 4.51 30.15 13.07
C VAL A 385 3.40 30.11 14.11
N SER A 386 3.19 31.24 14.79
CA SER A 386 2.07 31.46 15.69
C SER A 386 0.79 30.98 15.02
N ASP A 387 0.08 30.09 15.71
CA ASP A 387 -1.07 29.26 15.30
C ASP A 387 -0.75 27.87 14.71
N TYR A 388 -0.33 26.97 15.61
CA TYR A 388 -0.60 25.53 15.56
C TYR A 388 -0.48 24.84 14.18
N GLN A 389 0.74 24.77 13.65
CA GLN A 389 1.05 23.97 12.47
C GLN A 389 2.35 23.19 12.69
N TYR A 390 2.25 21.86 12.86
CA TYR A 390 3.41 20.97 12.81
C TYR A 390 3.71 20.65 11.35
N ASP A 391 4.44 21.52 10.66
CA ASP A 391 5.15 21.14 9.44
C ASP A 391 6.42 20.39 9.85
N THR A 392 6.54 19.14 9.40
CA THR A 392 7.80 18.38 9.47
C THR A 392 8.36 18.40 8.06
N ALA A 393 9.03 19.50 7.71
CA ALA A 393 9.87 19.54 6.53
C ALA A 393 11.20 18.90 6.92
N TYR A 394 11.50 17.73 6.35
CA TYR A 394 12.82 17.12 6.47
C TYR A 394 13.70 17.71 5.38
N ILE A 395 14.69 18.50 5.76
CA ILE A 395 15.73 18.98 4.84
C ILE A 395 16.92 18.02 4.97
N TYR A 396 17.17 17.26 3.90
CA TYR A 396 18.36 16.44 3.76
C TYR A 396 19.36 17.22 2.88
N LEU A 397 20.52 17.55 3.44
CA LEU A 397 21.65 18.11 2.69
C LEU A 397 22.83 17.14 2.77
N ASN A 398 23.60 17.11 1.69
CA ASN A 398 24.87 16.38 1.59
C ASN A 398 25.95 17.08 2.41
#